data_AF-A0A927KS06-F1
#
_entry.id   AF-A0A927KS06-F1
#
_cell.length_a   1.000
_cell.length_b   1.000
_cell.length_c   1.000
_cell.angle_alpha   90.00
_cell.angle_beta   90.00
_cell.angle_gamma   90.00
#
_symmetry.space_group_name_H-M   'P 1'
#
loop_
_entity.id
_entity.type
_entity.pdbx_description
1 polymer ?
#
loop_
_entity_poly.entity_id
_entity_poly.type
_entity_poly.pdbx_seq_one_letter_code
_entity_poly.pdbx_strand_id
1 'polypeptide(L)' 'MMIGFKNTHNQTVYVNPAQVLYVGAFEEDVSIIAMALAVSGGKPLMLHVRGSVDLVQQKLSGTFPSRT' A
#
# COMPACT_ATOMS: atom_id res chain seq x y z
N MET A 1 10.29 8.69 4.10
CA MET A 1 9.29 9.54 3.40
C MET A 1 7.95 8.82 3.42
N MET A 2 6.85 9.55 3.46
CA MET A 2 5.50 8.97 3.43
C MET A 2 4.94 8.96 2.01
N ILE A 3 4.27 7.88 1.62
CA ILE A 3 3.68 7.70 0.29
C ILE A 3 2.16 7.67 0.42
N GLY A 4 1.47 8.55 -0.29
CA GLY A 4 0.02 8.63 -0.28
C GLY A 4 -0.63 7.60 -1.20
N PHE A 5 -1.61 6.85 -0.71
CA PHE A 5 -2.48 5.96 -1.49
C PHE A 5 -3.94 6.39 -1.34
N LYS A 6 -4.77 6.08 -2.33
CA LYS A 6 -6.22 6.18 -2.19
C LYS A 6 -6.75 4.86 -1.65
N ASN A 7 -7.49 4.89 -0.55
CA ASN A 7 -8.21 3.71 -0.07
C ASN A 7 -9.51 3.49 -0.88
N THR A 8 -10.22 2.40 -0.58
CA THR A 8 -11.51 2.07 -1.20
C THR A 8 -12.56 3.18 -1.01
N HIS A 9 -12.49 3.92 0.11
CA HIS A 9 -13.32 5.09 0.42
C HIS A 9 -12.85 6.42 -0.20
N ASN A 10 -11.89 6.38 -1.14
CA ASN A 10 -11.33 7.55 -1.83
C ASN A 10 -10.58 8.55 -0.91
N GLN A 11 -10.26 8.14 0.31
CA GLN A 11 -9.46 8.91 1.26
C GLN A 11 -7.98 8.67 1.00
N THR A 12 -7.16 9.70 1.24
CA THR A 12 -5.71 9.55 1.16
C THR A 12 -5.18 8.95 2.46
N VAL A 13 -4.50 7.81 2.37
CA VAL A 13 -3.79 7.17 3.48
C VAL A 13 -2.29 7.26 3.21
N TYR A 14 -1.51 7.56 4.24
CA TYR A 14 -0.06 7.71 4.13
C TYR A 14 0.64 6.47 4.67
N VAL A 15 1.52 5.89 3.85
CA VAL A 15 2.26 4.67 4.15
C VAL A 15 3.75 4.99 4.22
N ASN A 16 4.41 4.51 5.27
CA ASN A 16 5.87 4.49 5.33
C ASN A 16 6.38 3.18 4.70
N PRO A 17 7.10 3.21 3.56
CA PRO A 17 7.61 1.99 2.93
C PRO A 17 8.49 1.13 3.84
N ALA A 18 9.22 1.75 4.78
CA ALA A 18 10.04 1.04 5.75
C ALA A 18 9.23 0.20 6.77
N GLN A 19 7.91 0.40 6.82
CA GLN A 19 6.99 -0.36 7.67
C GLN A 19 6.09 -1.29 6.86
N VAL A 20 6.35 -1.50 5.56
CA VAL A 20 5.57 -2.45 4.76
C VAL A 20 6.19 -3.85 4.90
N LEU A 21 5.36 -4.84 5.23
CA LEU A 21 5.75 -6.26 5.26
C LEU A 21 5.59 -6.90 3.87
N TYR A 22 4.43 -6.71 3.25
CA TYR A 22 4.14 -7.19 1.89
C TYR A 22 2.98 -6.41 1.26
N VAL A 23 2.87 -6.53 -0.07
CA VAL A 23 1.71 -6.09 -0.86
C VAL A 23 1.06 -7.32 -1.47
N GLY A 24 -0.25 -7.47 -1.34
CA GLY A 24 -1.02 -8.60 -1.87
C GLY A 24 -2.22 -8.15 -2.69
N ALA A 25 -2.69 -9.02 -3.57
CA ALA A 25 -3.94 -8.81 -4.31
C ALA A 25 -5.16 -9.02 -3.40
N PHE A 26 -6.23 -8.26 -3.64
CA PHE A 26 -7.52 -8.45 -2.97
C PHE A 26 -8.65 -8.62 -3.99
N GLU A 27 -8.85 -7.60 -4.82
CA GLU A 27 -9.81 -7.59 -5.93
C GLU A 27 -9.18 -6.92 -7.15
N GLU A 28 -9.88 -6.92 -8.28
CA GLU A 28 -9.46 -6.11 -9.43
C GLU A 28 -9.31 -4.65 -9.01
N ASP A 29 -8.18 -4.04 -9.36
CA ASP A 29 -7.81 -2.67 -8.97
C ASP A 29 -7.80 -2.39 -7.45
N VAL A 30 -7.74 -3.41 -6.59
CA VAL A 30 -7.59 -3.25 -5.14
C VAL A 30 -6.51 -4.18 -4.60
N SER A 31 -5.55 -3.58 -3.90
CA SER A 31 -4.46 -4.29 -3.22
C SER A 31 -4.51 -4.09 -1.72
N ILE A 32 -3.90 -5.01 -0.99
CA ILE A 32 -3.65 -4.89 0.45
C ILE A 32 -2.18 -4.55 0.68
N ILE A 33 -1.92 -3.54 1.52
CA ILE A 33 -0.61 -3.27 2.11
C ILE A 33 -0.65 -3.76 3.56
N ALA A 34 0.15 -4.77 3.87
CA ALA A 34 0.34 -5.25 5.23
C ALA A 34 1.47 -4.46 5.90
N MET A 35 1.19 -3.85 7.05
CA MET A 35 2.13 -3.01 7.79
C MET A 35 2.75 -3.78 8.96
N ALA A 36 4.03 -3.49 9.25
CA ALA A 36 4.80 -3.97 10.41
C ALA A 36 4.36 -3.29 11.73
N LEU A 37 3.07 -2.96 11.83
CA LEU A 37 2.42 -2.44 13.02
C LEU A 37 1.46 -3.54 13.49
N ALA A 38 1.76 -4.14 14.63
CA ALA A 38 0.86 -5.10 15.25
C ALA A 38 -0.33 -4.35 15.85
N VAL A 39 -1.53 -4.64 15.37
CA VAL A 39 -2.77 -4.30 16.07
C VAL A 39 -3.07 -5.36 17.13
N SER A 40 -4.00 -5.09 18.04
CA SER A 40 -4.39 -6.04 19.09
C SER A 40 -4.66 -7.44 18.50
N GLY A 41 -3.96 -8.46 19.01
CA GLY A 41 -4.06 -9.83 18.51
C GLY A 41 -2.95 -10.26 17.55
N GLY A 42 -1.87 -9.48 17.40
CA GLY A 42 -0.65 -9.89 16.69
C GLY A 42 -0.76 -9.92 15.17
N LYS A 43 -1.88 -9.47 14.61
CA LYS A 43 -2.07 -9.34 13.17
C LYS A 43 -1.46 -8.02 12.69
N PRO A 44 -0.82 -8.00 11.52
CA PRO A 44 -0.39 -6.75 10.90
C PRO A 44 -1.59 -5.87 10.58
N LEU A 45 -1.41 -4.54 10.67
CA LEU A 45 -2.38 -3.59 10.15
C LEU A 45 -2.48 -3.74 8.64
N MET A 46 -3.68 -4.00 8.12
CA MET A 46 -3.95 -4.21 6.70
C MET A 46 -4.65 -2.97 6.12
N LEU A 47 -4.09 -2.38 5.06
CA LEU A 47 -4.67 -1.25 4.35
C LEU A 47 -5.14 -1.68 2.96
N HIS A 48 -6.42 -1.46 2.65
CA HIS A 48 -6.96 -1.67 1.31
C HIS A 48 -6.78 -0.40 0.48
N VAL A 49 -6.01 -0.49 -0.59
CA VAL A 49 -5.67 0.64 -1.47
C VAL A 49 -6.05 0.35 -2.90
N ARG A 50 -6.42 1.39 -3.64
CA ARG A 50 -6.71 1.32 -5.07
C ARG A 50 -5.42 1.13 -5.87
N GLY A 51 -5.49 0.33 -6.92
CA GLY A 51 -4.40 -0.05 -7.81
C GLY A 51 -4.05 -1.53 -7.68
N SER A 52 -3.55 -2.08 -8.78
CA SER A 52 -2.96 -3.42 -8.81
C SER A 52 -1.70 -3.50 -7.94
N VAL A 53 -1.29 -4.73 -7.61
CA VAL A 53 -0.10 -5.00 -6.81
C VAL A 53 1.14 -4.35 -7.43
N ASP A 54 1.31 -4.45 -8.75
CA ASP A 54 2.44 -3.87 -9.46
C ASP A 54 2.50 -2.34 -9.33
N LEU A 55 1.36 -1.67 -9.50
CA LEU A 55 1.28 -0.21 -9.35
C LEU A 55 1.59 0.23 -7.92
N VAL A 56 1.10 -0.52 -6.93
CA VAL A 56 1.35 -0.23 -5.51
C VAL A 56 2.82 -0.45 -5.17
N GLN A 57 3.41 -1.57 -5.59
CA GLN A 57 4.82 -1.87 -5.38
C GLN A 57 5.74 -0.86 -6.07
N GLN A 58 5.47 -0.53 -7.33
CA GLN A 58 6.23 0.48 -8.08
C GLN A 58 6.26 1.82 -7.34
N LYS A 59 5.11 2.25 -6.82
CA LYS A 59 4.99 3.48 -6.03
C LYS A 59 5.79 3.39 -4.73
N LEU A 60 5.73 2.26 -4.02
CA LEU A 60 6.47 2.02 -2.78
C LEU A 60 7.99 2.01 -2.97
N SER A 61 8.48 1.51 -4.10
CA SER A 61 9.90 1.50 -4.45
C SER A 61 10.45 2.88 -4.82
N GLY A 62 9.61 3.90 -4.97
CA GLY A 62 10.01 5.23 -5.43
C GLY A 62 10.36 5.29 -6.93
N THR A 63 10.14 4.20 -7.66
CA THR A 63 10.35 4.13 -9.11
C THR A 63 9.13 4.65 -9.83
N PHE A 64 8.96 5.98 -9.86
CA PHE A 64 8.00 6.56 -10.79
C PHE A 64 8.48 6.28 -12.22
N PRO A 65 7.62 5.83 -13.15
CA PRO A 65 8.02 5.78 -14.53
C PRO A 65 8.35 7.22 -14.96
N SER A 66 9.59 7.44 -15.39
CA SER A 66 9.98 8.68 -16.04
C SER A 66 9.06 8.88 -17.23
N ARG A 67 8.21 9.91 -17.19
CA ARG A 67 7.51 10.38 -18.39
C ARG A 67 8.59 10.91 -19.33
N THR A 68 8.98 10.08 -20.30
CA THR A 68 9.75 10.49 -21.47
C THR A 68 8.79 10.74 -22.62
#